data_AF-A0AAV3QV86-F1
#
_entry.id   AF-A0AAV3QV86-F1
#
_cell.length_a   1.000
_cell.length_b   1.000
_cell.length_c   1.000
_cell.angle_alpha   90.00
_cell.angle_beta   90.00
_cell.angle_gamma   90.00
#
_symmetry.space_group_name_H-M   'P 1'
#
loop_
_entity.id
_entity.type
_entity.pdbx_description
1 polymer ?
#
loop_
_entity_poly.entity_id
_entity_poly.type
_entity_poly.pdbx_seq_one_letter_code
_entity_poly.pdbx_strand_id
1 'polypeptide(L)'
;MHNPCQGHLDAVYRILKYLMQAPDKGLFFKKLEDRTVKVFTYTDWTGSIYDRKSTSGYCTLVWGNLVTWRSKKQNVVARSVEAEYRAMAHGVCEVIWVKRLFEKLDMKFDGPIQLYCDNQSAISIAHNHVQHD
;
A
#
# COMPACT_ATOMS: atom_id res chain seq x y z
N MET A 1 20.51 -1.74 11.28
CA MET A 1 20.06 -1.25 12.59
C MET A 1 21.22 -1.45 13.58
N HIS A 2 22.33 -0.73 13.41
CA HIS A 2 23.61 -1.02 14.10
C HIS A 2 24.05 0.04 15.12
N ASN A 3 23.24 1.07 15.36
CA ASN A 3 23.51 2.06 16.41
C ASN A 3 22.18 2.71 16.89
N PRO A 4 21.37 2.01 17.71
CA PRO A 4 20.14 2.58 18.25
C PRO A 4 20.46 3.78 19.16
N CYS A 5 19.56 4.76 19.23
CA CYS A 5 19.71 5.97 20.02
C CYS A 5 18.39 6.30 20.72
N GLN A 6 18.38 7.31 21.59
CA GLN A 6 17.19 7.68 22.36
C GLN A 6 15.97 7.94 21.47
N GLY A 7 16.15 8.65 20.34
CA GLY A 7 15.05 8.90 19.40
C GLY A 7 14.48 7.62 18.77
N HIS A 8 15.29 6.59 18.55
CA HIS A 8 14.80 5.28 18.11
C HIS A 8 13.96 4.60 19.20
N LEU A 9 14.39 4.68 20.45
CA LEU A 9 13.66 4.13 21.60
C LEU A 9 12.33 4.85 21.81
N ASP A 10 12.30 6.17 21.68
CA ASP A 10 11.08 6.98 21.78
C ASP A 10 10.07 6.61 20.68
N ALA A 11 10.54 6.35 19.45
CA ALA A 11 9.70 5.87 18.36
C ALA A 11 9.10 4.49 18.66
N VAL A 12 9.89 3.56 19.22
CA VAL A 12 9.39 2.24 19.65
C VAL A 12 8.35 2.40 20.76
N TYR A 13 8.60 3.22 21.78
CA TYR A 13 7.62 3.47 22.83
C TYR A 13 6.33 4.10 22.30
N ARG A 14 6.40 4.98 21.30
CA ARG A 14 5.22 5.53 20.64
C ARG A 14 4.40 4.42 19.96
N ILE A 15 5.04 3.48 19.28
CA ILE A 15 4.36 2.33 18.66
C ILE A 15 3.70 1.46 19.73
N LEU A 16 4.42 1.13 20.81
CA LEU A 16 3.87 0.32 21.90
C LEU A 16 2.68 1.01 22.58
N LYS A 17 2.78 2.31 22.86
CA LYS A 17 1.67 3.11 23.43
C LYS A 17 0.46 3.15 22.50
N TYR A 18 0.65 3.17 21.18
CA TYR A 18 -0.46 3.08 20.23
C TYR A 18 -1.15 1.72 20.30
N LEU A 19 -0.38 0.63 20.30
CA LEU A 19 -0.94 -0.73 20.38
C LEU A 19 -1.67 -0.97 21.72
N MET A 20 -1.11 -0.48 22.83
CA MET A 20 -1.71 -0.61 24.16
C MET A 20 -3.03 0.16 24.33
N GLN A 21 -3.32 1.17 23.49
CA GLN A 21 -4.61 1.88 23.55
C GLN A 21 -5.78 1.03 23.03
N ALA A 22 -5.50 -0.07 22.34
CA ALA A 22 -6.51 -0.88 21.68
C ALA A 22 -6.09 -2.36 21.57
N PRO A 23 -5.80 -3.03 22.71
CA PRO A 23 -5.33 -4.42 22.70
C PRO A 23 -6.36 -5.38 22.09
N ASP A 24 -7.64 -5.04 22.19
CA ASP A 24 -8.75 -5.87 21.72
C ASP A 24 -9.16 -5.55 20.27
N LYS A 25 -8.47 -4.62 19.60
CA LYS A 25 -8.75 -4.30 18.19
C LYS A 25 -7.94 -5.22 17.27
N GLY A 26 -8.61 -5.71 16.24
CA GLY A 26 -8.00 -6.51 15.18
C GLY A 26 -8.73 -6.32 13.86
N LEU A 27 -8.30 -7.08 12.86
CA LEU A 27 -9.00 -7.15 11.59
C LEU A 27 -10.26 -7.99 11.75
N PHE A 28 -11.40 -7.41 11.35
CA PHE A 28 -12.68 -8.10 11.36
C PHE A 28 -13.06 -8.49 9.94
N PHE A 29 -13.14 -9.79 9.67
CA PHE A 29 -13.57 -10.33 8.40
C PHE A 29 -15.06 -10.64 8.45
N LYS A 30 -15.82 -10.07 7.52
CA LYS A 30 -17.25 -10.33 7.39
C LYS A 30 -17.62 -10.67 5.96
N LYS A 31 -18.64 -11.51 5.82
CA LYS A 31 -19.30 -11.74 4.54
C LYS A 31 -20.04 -10.46 4.16
N LEU A 32 -19.64 -9.84 3.06
CA LEU A 32 -20.28 -8.66 2.49
C LEU A 32 -20.91 -9.03 1.15
N GLU A 33 -21.88 -8.23 0.72
CA GLU A 33 -22.46 -8.33 -0.62
C GLU A 33 -21.51 -7.79 -1.70
N ASP A 34 -20.57 -6.90 -1.32
CA ASP A 34 -19.55 -6.37 -2.21
C ASP A 34 -18.65 -7.50 -2.74
N ARG A 35 -18.68 -7.72 -4.06
CA ARG A 35 -17.80 -8.68 -4.76
C ARG A 35 -16.60 -8.04 -5.45
N THR A 36 -16.39 -6.74 -5.25
CA THR A 36 -15.28 -6.01 -5.84
C THR A 36 -13.95 -6.27 -5.14
N VAL A 37 -12.87 -6.03 -5.87
CA VAL A 37 -11.51 -5.98 -5.35
C VAL A 37 -10.98 -4.56 -5.54
N LYS A 38 -10.55 -3.94 -4.44
CA LYS A 38 -10.10 -2.55 -4.40
C LYS A 38 -8.67 -2.51 -3.89
N VAL A 39 -7.82 -1.76 -4.58
CA VAL A 39 -6.43 -1.52 -4.18
C VAL A 39 -6.26 -0.04 -3.99
N PHE A 40 -5.85 0.38 -2.81
CA PHE A 40 -5.47 1.76 -2.53
C PHE A 40 -3.97 1.84 -2.46
N THR A 41 -3.41 2.91 -3.02
CA THR A 41 -1.98 3.18 -3.02
C THR A 41 -1.76 4.56 -2.42
N TYR A 42 -0.63 4.71 -1.74
CA TYR A 42 -0.24 5.98 -1.15
C TYR A 42 1.27 6.11 -1.15
N THR A 43 1.75 7.33 -1.29
CA THR A 43 3.13 7.67 -0.94
C THR A 43 3.21 8.92 -0.09
N ASP A 44 4.15 8.92 0.86
CA ASP A 44 4.60 10.19 1.42
C ASP A 44 5.60 10.83 0.44
N TRP A 45 5.50 12.15 0.24
CA TRP A 45 6.53 12.87 -0.48
C TRP A 45 7.61 13.32 0.50
N THR A 46 8.87 12.95 0.26
CA THR A 46 10.02 13.34 1.10
C THR A 46 9.85 12.99 2.58
N GLY A 47 9.20 11.87 2.92
CA GLY A 47 8.89 11.51 4.30
C GLY A 47 10.10 11.38 5.24
N SER A 48 11.31 11.25 4.69
CA SER A 48 12.55 11.28 5.46
C SER A 48 13.37 12.54 5.17
N ILE A 49 13.53 13.38 6.19
CA ILE A 49 14.41 14.56 6.15
C ILE A 49 15.90 14.21 5.89
N TYR A 50 16.30 12.96 6.17
CA TYR A 50 17.70 12.53 6.12
C TYR A 50 18.12 12.08 4.73
N ASP A 51 17.32 11.26 4.05
CA ASP A 51 17.68 10.70 2.73
C ASP A 51 16.69 11.07 1.61
N ARG A 52 15.66 11.87 1.94
CA ARG A 52 14.61 12.34 1.02
C ARG A 52 13.83 11.23 0.32
N LYS A 53 13.95 9.97 0.78
CA LYS A 53 13.22 8.85 0.18
C LYS A 53 11.79 8.82 0.70
N SER A 54 10.87 8.58 -0.22
CA SER A 54 9.46 8.38 0.06
C SER A 54 9.18 7.02 0.71
N THR A 55 8.14 6.94 1.52
CA THR A 55 7.51 5.69 1.95
C THR A 55 6.29 5.46 1.10
N SER A 56 6.26 4.31 0.42
CA SER A 56 5.10 3.88 -0.34
C SER A 56 4.36 2.81 0.41
N GLY A 57 3.07 2.75 0.20
CA GLY A 57 2.28 1.62 0.63
C GLY A 57 1.09 1.36 -0.25
N TYR A 58 0.48 0.22 0.04
CA TYR A 58 -0.79 -0.18 -0.56
C TYR A 58 -1.62 -0.92 0.46
N CYS A 59 -2.92 -0.98 0.21
CA CYS A 59 -3.81 -1.92 0.86
C CYS A 59 -4.79 -2.50 -0.16
N THR A 60 -5.02 -3.81 -0.08
CA THR A 60 -5.93 -4.54 -0.97
C THR A 60 -7.10 -5.05 -0.16
N LEU A 61 -8.29 -4.58 -0.53
CA LEU A 61 -9.55 -5.09 -0.02
C LEU A 61 -10.13 -6.09 -1.02
N VAL A 62 -10.42 -7.29 -0.55
CA VAL A 62 -11.17 -8.30 -1.28
C VAL A 62 -12.54 -8.41 -0.65
N TRP A 63 -13.59 -8.12 -1.41
CA TRP A 63 -14.98 -8.20 -0.93
C TRP A 63 -15.22 -7.37 0.33
N GLY A 64 -14.64 -6.16 0.35
CA GLY A 64 -14.69 -5.24 1.47
C GLY A 64 -13.86 -5.61 2.71
N ASN A 65 -13.05 -6.68 2.64
CA ASN A 65 -12.16 -7.09 3.73
C ASN A 65 -10.71 -6.81 3.38
N LEU A 66 -9.93 -6.23 4.32
CA LEU A 66 -8.51 -5.98 4.14
C LEU A 66 -7.72 -7.31 4.17
N VAL A 67 -7.18 -7.74 3.03
CA VAL A 67 -6.47 -9.02 2.90
C VAL A 67 -4.95 -8.82 2.89
N THR A 68 -4.46 -7.79 2.21
CA THR A 68 -3.03 -7.48 2.16
C THR A 68 -2.79 -5.99 2.32
N TRP A 69 -1.68 -5.63 2.96
CA TRP A 69 -1.21 -4.26 3.06
C TRP A 69 0.29 -4.24 3.18
N ARG A 70 0.89 -3.12 2.79
CA ARG A 70 2.32 -2.89 2.96
C ARG A 70 2.59 -1.41 3.17
N SER A 71 3.56 -1.12 4.02
CA SER A 71 4.21 0.18 4.09
C SER A 71 5.71 -0.03 4.04
N LYS A 72 6.39 0.59 3.07
CA LYS A 72 7.82 0.40 2.86
C LYS A 72 8.47 1.67 2.34
N LYS A 73 9.58 2.04 2.97
CA LYS A 73 10.48 3.08 2.47
C LYS A 73 11.08 2.66 1.12
N GLN A 74 11.00 3.53 0.12
CA GLN A 74 11.58 3.30 -1.19
C GLN A 74 13.11 3.21 -1.10
N ASN A 75 13.70 2.40 -1.99
CA ASN A 75 15.16 2.26 -2.05
C ASN A 75 15.84 3.46 -2.71
N VAL A 76 15.11 4.18 -3.55
CA VAL A 76 15.56 5.30 -4.38
C VAL A 76 14.82 6.58 -4.01
N VAL A 77 15.46 7.72 -4.27
CA VAL A 77 14.80 9.03 -4.17
C VAL A 77 13.98 9.22 -5.44
N ALA A 78 12.72 9.63 -5.29
CA ALA A 78 11.79 9.81 -6.40
C ALA A 78 11.06 11.14 -6.26
N ARG A 79 10.69 11.74 -7.38
CA ARG A 79 9.78 12.89 -7.38
C ARG A 79 8.35 12.39 -7.12
N SER A 80 7.48 13.23 -6.55
CA SER A 80 6.12 12.84 -6.13
C SER A 80 5.39 11.92 -7.14
N VAL A 81 5.33 12.31 -8.42
CA VAL A 81 4.64 11.52 -9.45
C VAL A 81 5.29 10.14 -9.69
N GLU A 82 6.62 10.08 -9.77
CA GLU A 82 7.38 8.84 -9.95
C GLU A 82 7.25 7.92 -8.72
N ALA A 83 7.24 8.51 -7.51
CA ALA A 83 7.03 7.77 -6.27
C ALA A 83 5.64 7.11 -6.25
N GLU A 84 4.60 7.88 -6.57
CA GLU A 84 3.21 7.40 -6.66
C GLU A 84 3.04 6.34 -7.73
N TYR A 85 3.65 6.54 -8.91
CA TYR A 85 3.61 5.55 -9.98
C TYR A 85 4.25 4.22 -9.58
N ARG A 86 5.37 4.26 -8.83
CA ARG A 86 5.97 3.05 -8.25
C ARG A 86 5.07 2.39 -7.21
N ALA A 87 4.37 3.16 -6.38
CA ALA A 87 3.42 2.61 -5.41
C ALA A 87 2.25 1.91 -6.10
N MET A 88 1.72 2.51 -7.17
CA MET A 88 0.73 1.88 -8.05
C MET A 88 1.23 0.56 -8.63
N ALA A 89 2.44 0.55 -9.20
CA ALA A 89 3.04 -0.68 -9.72
C ALA A 89 3.15 -1.78 -8.65
N HIS A 90 3.57 -1.44 -7.43
CA HIS A 90 3.63 -2.39 -6.32
C HIS A 90 2.24 -2.92 -5.90
N GLY A 91 1.23 -2.05 -5.82
CA GLY A 91 -0.14 -2.46 -5.53
C GLY A 91 -0.72 -3.39 -6.60
N VAL A 92 -0.41 -3.14 -7.88
CA VAL A 92 -0.80 -4.01 -8.99
C VAL A 92 -0.10 -5.37 -8.93
N CYS A 93 1.20 -5.41 -8.64
CA CYS A 93 1.92 -6.67 -8.46
C CYS A 93 1.29 -7.53 -7.35
N GLU A 94 0.94 -6.92 -6.23
CA GLU A 94 0.29 -7.62 -5.12
C GLU A 94 -1.06 -8.20 -5.54
N VAL A 95 -1.93 -7.39 -6.15
CA VAL A 95 -3.28 -7.86 -6.48
C VAL A 95 -3.27 -8.93 -7.57
N ILE A 96 -2.28 -8.92 -8.48
CA ILE A 96 -2.05 -10.01 -9.43
C ILE A 96 -1.68 -11.30 -8.68
N TRP A 97 -0.83 -11.21 -7.65
CA TRP A 97 -0.48 -12.37 -6.83
C TRP A 97 -1.71 -12.92 -6.08
N VAL A 98 -2.50 -12.05 -5.46
CA VAL A 98 -3.76 -12.45 -4.79
C VAL A 98 -4.72 -13.10 -5.79
N LYS A 99 -4.91 -12.51 -6.97
CA LYS A 99 -5.77 -13.07 -8.02
C LYS A 99 -5.34 -14.49 -8.40
N ARG A 100 -4.04 -14.71 -8.64
CA ARG A 100 -3.48 -16.03 -8.96
C ARG A 100 -3.68 -17.04 -7.82
N LEU A 101 -3.60 -16.59 -6.57
CA LEU A 101 -3.89 -17.44 -5.42
C LEU A 101 -5.35 -17.88 -5.40
N PHE A 102 -6.28 -16.96 -5.66
CA PHE A 102 -7.71 -17.26 -5.71
C PHE A 102 -8.06 -18.19 -6.88
N GLU A 103 -7.45 -17.98 -8.05
CA GLU A 103 -7.61 -18.88 -9.20
C GLU A 103 -7.19 -20.32 -8.87
N LYS A 104 -6.13 -20.52 -8.08
CA LYS A 104 -5.72 -21.85 -7.59
C LYS A 104 -6.69 -22.47 -6.59
N LEU A 105 -7.49 -21.65 -5.90
CA LEU A 105 -8.54 -22.09 -4.98
C LEU A 105 -9.90 -22.25 -5.68
N ASP A 106 -9.92 -22.22 -7.01
CA ASP A 106 -11.13 -22.27 -7.84
C ASP A 106 -12.14 -21.13 -7.55
N MET A 107 -11.60 -19.98 -7.12
CA MET A 107 -12.35 -18.76 -6.84
C MET A 107 -12.04 -17.72 -7.91
N LYS A 108 -13.07 -17.11 -8.50
CA LYS A 108 -12.93 -16.07 -9.52
C LYS A 108 -13.21 -14.69 -8.94
N PHE A 109 -12.51 -13.69 -9.47
CA PHE A 109 -12.85 -12.30 -9.24
C PHE A 109 -13.89 -11.88 -10.26
N ASP A 110 -14.97 -11.27 -9.78
CA ASP A 110 -16.03 -10.73 -10.62
C ASP A 110 -15.65 -9.32 -11.07
N GLY A 111 -15.43 -9.14 -12.36
CA GLY A 111 -15.18 -7.83 -12.96
C GLY A 111 -13.77 -7.25 -12.77
N PRO A 112 -13.58 -5.97 -13.11
CA PRO A 112 -12.28 -5.31 -13.03
C PRO A 112 -11.86 -5.01 -11.59
N ILE A 113 -10.55 -5.10 -11.34
CA ILE A 113 -9.94 -4.67 -10.07
C ILE A 113 -9.83 -3.14 -10.09
N GLN A 114 -10.31 -2.48 -9.03
CA GLN A 114 -10.28 -1.03 -8.90
C GLN A 114 -8.98 -0.59 -8.21
N LEU A 115 -8.17 0.23 -8.88
CA LEU A 115 -6.96 0.83 -8.31
C LEU A 115 -7.21 2.32 -8.01
N TYR A 116 -6.93 2.72 -6.78
CA TYR A 116 -7.07 4.10 -6.30
C TYR A 116 -5.69 4.67 -5.94
N CYS A 117 -5.45 5.88 -6.44
CA CYS A 117 -4.30 6.73 -6.16
C CYS A 117 -4.83 8.16 -5.98
N ASP A 118 -4.22 8.96 -5.11
CA ASP A 118 -4.61 10.35 -4.87
C ASP A 118 -3.88 11.35 -5.78
N ASN A 119 -2.87 10.89 -6.53
CA ASN A 119 -2.10 11.72 -7.45
C ASN A 119 -2.63 11.66 -8.89
N GLN A 120 -3.31 12.73 -9.29
CA GLN A 120 -3.92 12.85 -10.62
C GLN A 120 -2.90 12.78 -11.77
N SER A 121 -1.69 13.30 -11.59
CA SER A 121 -0.63 13.20 -12.60
C SER A 121 -0.17 11.76 -12.78
N ALA A 122 -0.04 11.01 -11.68
CA ALA A 122 0.33 9.60 -11.75
C ALA A 122 -0.79 8.77 -12.42
N ILE A 123 -2.06 9.04 -12.10
CA ILE A 123 -3.21 8.43 -12.78
C ILE A 123 -3.18 8.73 -14.28
N SER A 124 -2.93 9.98 -14.67
CA SER A 124 -2.87 10.37 -16.09
C SER A 124 -1.76 9.63 -16.85
N ILE A 125 -0.59 9.45 -16.23
CA ILE A 125 0.51 8.68 -16.83
C ILE A 125 0.12 7.22 -16.95
N ALA A 126 -0.53 6.63 -15.94
CA ALA A 126 -0.96 5.23 -15.97
C ALA A 126 -1.97 4.94 -17.10
N HIS A 127 -2.79 5.92 -17.49
CA HIS A 127 -3.72 5.81 -18.62
C HIS A 127 -3.06 6.06 -19.99
N ASN A 128 -1.84 6.59 -20.04
CA ASN A 128 -1.17 6.91 -21.30
C ASN A 128 -0.21 5.79 -21.72
N HIS A 129 -0.60 5.01 -22.74
CA HIS A 129 0.21 3.91 -23.27
C HIS A 129 1.50 4.33 -23.99
N VAL A 130 1.75 5.63 -24.17
CA VAL A 130 2.85 6.17 -24.99
C VAL A 130 3.89 6.95 -24.18
N GLN A 131 3.60 7.34 -22.93
CA GLN A 131 4.50 8.15 -22.09
C GLN A 131 5.04 7.33 -20.92
N HIS A 132 6.31 6.92 -21.03
CA HIS A 132 7.04 6.20 -19.99
C HIS A 132 8.33 6.91 -19.52
N ASP A 133 8.55 8.16 -19.95
CA ASP A 133 9.72 8.97 -19.60
C ASP A 133 9.41 10.09 -18.59
#